data_AF-A0A6P8XMA9-F1
#
_entry.id   AF-A0A6P8XMA9-F1
#
_cell.length_a   1.000
_cell.length_b   1.000
_cell.length_c   1.000
_cell.angle_alpha   90.00
_cell.angle_beta   90.00
_cell.angle_gamma   90.00
#
_symmetry.space_group_name_H-M   'P 1'
#
loop_
_entity.id
_entity.type
_entity.pdbx_description
1 polymer ?
#
loop_
_entity_poly.entity_id
_entity_poly.type
_entity_poly.pdbx_seq_one_letter_code
_entity_poly.pdbx_strand_id
1 'polypeptide(L)'
;MFRARVRDIAHPGIRQFILRTAVLKYLGKCLQLQWDDWQNMRMHLRTLQQEGVTKTAAEAEEAAILDATRLRLLRAIDELRGKVSTTHKLLQREYDELFTYMMDKRALWDSPEYFKAKTALGTANQHLRMYMTDK
;
A
#
# COMPACT_ATOMS: atom_id res chain seq x y z
N MET A 1 -38.85 -11.01 -14.23
CA MET A 1 -37.79 -11.00 -15.25
C MET A 1 -36.52 -11.55 -14.64
N PHE A 2 -36.06 -12.74 -15.04
CA PHE A 2 -34.76 -13.27 -14.62
C PHE A 2 -33.68 -12.65 -15.50
N ARG A 3 -32.79 -11.83 -14.92
CA ARG A 3 -31.60 -11.34 -15.63
C ARG A 3 -30.67 -12.52 -15.89
N ALA A 4 -30.27 -12.71 -17.14
CA ALA A 4 -29.31 -13.73 -17.53
C ALA A 4 -27.98 -13.47 -16.80
N ARG A 5 -27.49 -14.47 -16.05
CA ARG A 5 -26.19 -14.34 -15.36
C ARG A 5 -25.08 -14.38 -16.39
N VAL A 6 -24.46 -13.24 -16.68
CA VAL A 6 -23.27 -13.17 -17.52
C VAL A 6 -22.10 -13.77 -16.74
N ARG A 7 -21.76 -15.02 -17.06
CA ARG A 7 -20.62 -15.78 -16.49
C ARG A 7 -19.48 -15.97 -17.49
N ASP A 8 -19.59 -15.38 -18.67
CA ASP A 8 -18.60 -15.54 -19.72
C ASP A 8 -17.38 -14.65 -19.43
N ILE A 9 -16.24 -15.28 -19.19
CA ILE A 9 -14.94 -14.62 -18.99
C ILE A 9 -14.50 -13.90 -20.27
N ALA A 10 -15.02 -14.28 -21.44
CA ALA A 10 -14.76 -13.57 -22.67
C ALA A 10 -15.46 -12.20 -22.75
N HIS A 11 -16.46 -11.95 -21.90
CA HIS A 11 -17.17 -10.68 -21.86
C HIS A 11 -16.21 -9.52 -21.51
N PRO A 12 -16.07 -8.48 -22.36
CA PRO A 12 -15.10 -7.41 -22.15
C PRO A 12 -15.22 -6.74 -20.77
N GLY A 13 -16.46 -6.58 -20.30
CA GLY A 13 -16.72 -5.97 -19.00
C GLY A 13 -16.27 -6.82 -17.81
N ILE A 14 -16.32 -8.15 -17.94
CA ILE A 14 -15.88 -9.11 -16.92
C ILE A 14 -14.37 -9.15 -16.87
N ARG A 15 -13.69 -9.13 -18.03
CA ARG A 15 -12.21 -9.04 -18.08
C ARG A 15 -11.69 -7.79 -17.39
N GLN A 16 -12.34 -6.64 -17.61
CA GLN A 16 -11.96 -5.40 -16.93
C GLN A 16 -12.14 -5.47 -15.41
N PHE A 17 -13.22 -6.11 -14.90
CA PHE A 17 -13.33 -6.36 -13.47
C PHE A 17 -12.16 -7.19 -12.94
N ILE A 18 -11.79 -8.27 -13.63
CA ILE A 18 -10.69 -9.15 -13.22
C ILE A 18 -9.38 -8.36 -13.16
N LEU A 19 -9.05 -7.63 -14.24
CA LEU A 19 -7.81 -6.86 -14.34
C LEU A 19 -7.72 -5.76 -13.27
N ARG A 20 -8.73 -4.90 -13.15
CA ARG A 20 -8.74 -3.81 -12.17
C ARG A 20 -8.73 -4.34 -10.73
N THR A 21 -9.45 -5.44 -10.46
CA THR A 21 -9.41 -6.09 -9.14
C THR A 21 -8.01 -6.64 -8.83
N ALA A 22 -7.31 -7.21 -9.82
CA ALA A 22 -5.95 -7.71 -9.63
C ALA A 22 -4.96 -6.57 -9.34
N VAL A 23 -5.04 -5.46 -10.10
CA VAL A 23 -4.23 -4.26 -9.88
C VAL A 23 -4.48 -3.69 -8.49
N LEU A 24 -5.74 -3.52 -8.08
CA LEU A 24 -6.09 -3.00 -6.76
C LEU A 24 -5.52 -3.85 -5.63
N LYS A 25 -5.62 -5.19 -5.74
CA LYS A 25 -5.04 -6.12 -4.77
C LYS A 25 -3.52 -6.06 -4.73
N TYR A 26 -2.88 -5.93 -5.89
CA TYR A 26 -1.42 -5.80 -5.98
C TYR A 26 -0.95 -4.51 -5.27
N LEU A 27 -1.55 -3.38 -5.59
CA LEU A 27 -1.24 -2.09 -4.94
C LEU A 27 -1.49 -2.15 -3.44
N GLY A 28 -2.57 -2.80 -2.99
CA GLY A 28 -2.85 -3.01 -1.58
C GLY A 28 -1.76 -3.79 -0.85
N LYS A 29 -1.21 -4.84 -1.47
CA LYS A 29 -0.07 -5.61 -0.92
C LYS A 29 1.22 -4.80 -0.93
N CYS A 30 1.50 -4.08 -2.01
CA CYS A 30 2.68 -3.22 -2.10
C CYS A 30 2.67 -2.14 -1.00
N LEU A 31 1.51 -1.52 -0.75
CA LEU A 31 1.35 -0.52 0.29
C LEU A 31 1.66 -1.09 1.67
N GLN A 32 1.13 -2.28 1.98
CA GLN A 32 1.40 -2.97 3.24
C GLN A 32 2.89 -3.24 3.41
N LEU A 33 3.53 -3.87 2.43
CA LEU A 33 4.96 -4.21 2.51
C LEU A 33 5.84 -2.97 2.69
N GLN A 34 5.59 -1.93 1.89
CA GLN A 34 6.36 -0.68 1.99
C GLN A 34 6.14 0.04 3.33
N TRP A 35 4.93 -0.05 3.89
CA TRP A 35 4.63 0.49 5.20
C TRP A 35 5.39 -0.27 6.30
N ASP A 36 5.37 -1.59 6.26
CA ASP A 36 6.06 -2.44 7.22
C ASP A 36 7.58 -2.17 7.16
N ASP A 37 8.17 -2.09 5.96
CA ASP A 37 9.57 -1.73 5.76
C ASP A 37 9.89 -0.34 6.33
N TRP A 38 9.02 0.64 6.10
CA TRP A 38 9.18 1.99 6.64
C TRP A 38 9.14 2.02 8.17
N GLN A 39 8.20 1.30 8.78
CA GLN A 39 8.11 1.19 10.25
C GLN A 39 9.33 0.49 10.84
N ASN A 40 9.80 -0.59 10.21
CA ASN A 40 10.99 -1.32 10.64
C ASN A 40 12.24 -0.41 10.62
N MET A 41 12.44 0.36 9.54
CA MET A 41 13.54 1.33 9.46
C MET A 41 13.44 2.43 10.53
N ARG A 42 12.24 2.92 10.82
CA ARG A 42 12.03 3.88 11.93
C ARG A 42 12.35 3.27 13.30
N MET A 43 12.07 1.99 13.51
CA MET A 43 12.44 1.29 14.74
C MET A 43 13.97 1.17 14.86
N HIS A 44 14.68 0.79 13.80
CA HIS A 44 16.15 0.78 13.80
C HIS A 44 16.76 2.15 14.13
N LEU A 45 16.20 3.22 13.58
CA LEU A 45 16.63 4.59 13.92
C LEU A 45 16.44 4.91 15.40
N ARG A 46 15.33 4.49 16.02
CA ARG A 46 15.08 4.69 17.45
C ARG A 46 16.07 3.89 18.32
N THR A 47 16.38 2.65 17.94
CA THR A 47 17.35 1.81 18.65
C THR A 47 18.74 2.47 18.64
N LEU A 48 19.20 2.93 17.46
CA LEU A 48 20.49 3.63 17.34
C LEU A 48 20.54 4.93 18.14
N GLN A 49 19.41 5.66 18.25
CA GLN A 49 19.33 6.86 19.07
C GLN A 49 19.47 6.55 20.57
N GLN A 50 18.99 5.39 21.03
CA GLN A 50 19.11 4.96 22.43
C GLN A 50 20.53 4.47 22.75
N GLU A 51 21.18 3.75 21.81
CA GLU A 51 22.55 3.27 21.96
C GLU A 51 23.60 4.40 21.97
N GLY A 52 23.33 5.52 21.29
CA GLY A 52 24.19 6.71 21.32
C GLY A 52 24.19 7.45 22.66
N VAL A 53 23.26 7.17 23.58
CA VAL A 53 23.16 7.84 24.90
C VAL A 53 24.07 7.16 25.94
N THR A 54 24.56 5.95 25.68
CA THR A 54 25.27 5.12 26.67
C THR A 54 26.79 5.02 26.48
N LYS A 55 27.39 5.68 25.48
CA LYS A 55 28.84 5.58 25.22
C LYS A 55 29.61 6.82 25.69
N THR A 56 30.60 6.57 26.56
CA THR A 56 31.63 7.52 27.02
C THR A 56 32.61 7.89 25.91
N ALA A 57 33.27 9.04 26.06
CA ALA A 57 34.03 9.82 25.07
C ALA A 57 35.27 9.17 24.40
N ALA A 58 35.40 7.84 24.35
CA ALA A 58 36.65 7.18 23.97
C ALA A 58 36.90 7.03 22.47
N GLU A 59 35.92 7.18 21.56
CA GLU A 59 36.15 6.83 20.14
C GLU A 59 35.46 7.81 19.17
N ALA A 60 36.17 8.88 18.79
CA ALA A 60 35.70 9.85 17.79
C ALA A 60 35.44 9.21 16.42
N GLU A 61 36.16 8.13 16.07
CA GLU A 61 35.95 7.38 14.83
C GLU A 61 34.65 6.56 14.87
N GLU A 62 34.33 5.95 16.01
CA GLU A 62 33.07 5.21 16.19
C GLU A 62 31.85 6.16 16.15
N ALA A 63 31.99 7.35 16.74
CA ALA A 63 30.95 8.40 16.65
C ALA A 63 30.69 8.84 15.20
N ALA A 64 31.74 9.03 14.38
CA ALA A 64 31.61 9.39 12.98
C ALA A 64 30.91 8.30 12.13
N ILE A 65 31.19 7.03 12.42
CA ILE A 65 30.54 5.88 11.75
C ILE A 65 29.05 5.81 12.13
N LEU A 66 28.72 6.03 13.40
CA LEU A 66 27.32 6.06 13.88
C LEU A 66 26.53 7.20 13.23
N ASP A 67 27.10 8.40 13.14
CA ASP A 67 26.46 9.54 12.49
C ASP A 67 26.25 9.31 10.98
N ALA A 68 27.25 8.75 10.29
CA ALA A 68 27.11 8.36 8.88
C ALA A 68 26.00 7.31 8.67
N THR A 69 25.91 6.33 9.58
CA THR A 69 24.87 5.29 9.56
C THR A 69 23.48 5.89 9.80
N ARG A 70 23.36 6.81 10.76
CA ARG A 70 22.12 7.53 11.06
C ARG A 70 21.64 8.35 9.86
N LEU A 71 22.54 9.06 9.19
CA LEU A 71 22.22 9.82 7.97
C LEU A 71 21.73 8.91 6.83
N ARG A 72 22.37 7.75 6.64
CA ARG A 72 21.92 6.76 5.64
C ARG A 72 20.52 6.23 5.95
N LEU A 73 20.24 5.91 7.21
CA LEU A 73 18.93 5.45 7.65
C LEU A 73 17.85 6.53 7.48
N LEU A 74 18.15 7.78 7.82
CA LEU A 74 17.22 8.90 7.61
C LEU A 74 16.85 9.03 6.12
N ARG A 75 17.84 8.98 5.22
CA ARG A 75 17.58 9.00 3.77
C ARG A 75 16.72 7.82 3.33
N ALA A 76 17.03 6.61 3.79
CA ALA A 76 16.25 5.42 3.45
C ALA A 76 14.79 5.51 3.97
N ILE A 77 14.59 6.08 5.16
CA ILE A 77 13.26 6.34 5.73
C ILE A 77 12.47 7.32 4.87
N ASP A 78 13.10 8.40 4.41
CA ASP A 78 12.45 9.40 3.55
C ASP A 78 12.09 8.81 2.18
N GLU A 79 12.99 8.02 1.58
CA GLU A 79 12.71 7.30 0.34
C GLU A 79 11.54 6.32 0.48
N LEU A 80 11.51 5.53 1.56
CA LEU A 80 10.42 4.60 1.85
C LEU A 80 9.10 5.35 2.09
N ARG A 81 9.13 6.47 2.83
CA ARG A 81 7.94 7.33 3.02
C ARG A 81 7.41 7.84 1.68
N GLY A 82 8.30 8.26 0.77
CA GLY A 82 7.92 8.67 -0.58
C GLY A 82 7.26 7.55 -1.40
N LYS A 83 7.79 6.32 -1.31
CA LYS A 83 7.21 5.13 -1.94
C LYS A 83 5.84 4.80 -1.39
N VAL A 84 5.70 4.75 -0.06
CA VAL A 84 4.41 4.51 0.62
C VAL A 84 3.38 5.54 0.18
N SER A 85 3.73 6.83 0.19
CA SER A 85 2.84 7.92 -0.24
C SER A 85 2.40 7.77 -1.70
N THR A 86 3.34 7.43 -2.58
CA THR A 86 3.04 7.23 -4.00
C THR A 86 2.11 6.03 -4.21
N THR A 87 2.39 4.90 -3.58
CA THR A 87 1.55 3.69 -3.68
C THR A 87 0.16 3.92 -3.08
N HIS A 88 0.05 4.69 -1.99
CA HIS A 88 -1.23 5.07 -1.41
C HIS A 88 -2.08 5.87 -2.40
N LYS A 89 -1.51 6.88 -3.06
CA LYS A 89 -2.20 7.67 -4.10
C LYS A 89 -2.63 6.80 -5.29
N LEU A 90 -1.78 5.88 -5.73
CA LEU A 90 -2.12 4.95 -6.81
C LEU A 90 -3.26 4.01 -6.42
N LEU A 91 -3.23 3.48 -5.19
CA LEU A 91 -4.30 2.63 -4.65
C LEU A 91 -5.63 3.40 -4.56
N GLN A 92 -5.60 4.65 -4.08
CA GLN A 92 -6.78 5.51 -4.01
C GLN A 92 -7.37 5.74 -5.40
N ARG A 93 -6.53 6.08 -6.38
CA ARG A 93 -6.97 6.27 -7.76
C ARG A 93 -7.63 5.01 -8.33
N GLU A 94 -6.99 3.85 -8.20
CA GLU A 94 -7.56 2.59 -8.71
C GLU A 94 -8.82 2.16 -7.96
N TYR A 95 -8.93 2.49 -6.67
CA TYR A 95 -10.15 2.31 -5.89
C TYR A 95 -11.30 3.12 -6.50
N ASP A 96 -11.08 4.41 -6.75
CA ASP A 96 -12.07 5.31 -7.31
C ASP A 96 -12.47 4.89 -8.73
N GLU A 97 -11.49 4.54 -9.58
CA GLU A 97 -11.77 4.07 -10.94
C GLU A 97 -12.56 2.75 -10.96
N LEU A 98 -12.21 1.76 -10.12
CA LEU A 98 -12.95 0.51 -10.04
C LEU A 98 -14.36 0.72 -9.46
N PHE A 99 -14.50 1.60 -8.46
CA PHE A 99 -15.80 1.92 -7.87
C PHE A 99 -16.74 2.55 -8.91
N THR A 100 -16.28 3.58 -9.63
CA THR A 100 -17.05 4.21 -10.71
C THR A 100 -17.40 3.19 -11.80
N TYR A 101 -16.43 2.39 -12.23
CA TYR A 101 -16.66 1.35 -13.23
C TYR A 101 -17.71 0.32 -12.79
N MET A 102 -17.70 -0.09 -11.51
CA MET A 102 -18.74 -0.96 -10.93
C MET A 102 -20.12 -0.29 -11.00
N MET A 103 -20.22 1.00 -10.67
CA MET A 103 -21.49 1.73 -10.69
C MET A 103 -22.06 1.89 -12.10
N ASP A 104 -21.20 2.06 -13.11
CA ASP A 104 -21.60 2.17 -14.51
C ASP A 104 -22.07 0.84 -15.11
N LYS A 105 -21.55 -0.29 -14.61
CA LYS A 105 -21.85 -1.64 -15.13
C LYS A 105 -22.90 -2.38 -14.32
N ARG A 106 -24.04 -1.72 -14.05
CA ARG A 106 -25.18 -2.31 -13.30
C ARG A 106 -25.70 -3.63 -13.87
N ALA A 107 -25.61 -3.81 -15.19
CA ALA A 107 -26.00 -5.06 -15.85
C ALA A 107 -25.14 -6.27 -15.43
N LEU A 108 -23.95 -6.03 -14.86
CA LEU A 108 -23.00 -7.06 -14.46
C LEU A 108 -22.96 -7.28 -12.94
N TRP A 109 -23.82 -6.64 -12.15
CA TRP A 109 -23.82 -6.76 -10.69
C TRP A 109 -24.11 -8.16 -10.18
N ASP A 110 -24.76 -8.98 -10.99
CA ASP A 110 -25.09 -10.36 -10.66
C ASP A 110 -23.93 -11.33 -10.98
N SER A 111 -22.80 -10.82 -11.50
CA SER A 111 -21.64 -11.63 -11.84
C SER A 111 -20.77 -11.95 -10.62
N PRO A 112 -20.09 -13.12 -10.59
CA PRO A 112 -19.13 -13.43 -9.53
C PRO A 112 -18.01 -12.38 -9.42
N GLU A 113 -17.59 -11.79 -10.54
CA GLU A 113 -16.51 -10.82 -10.62
C GLU A 113 -16.88 -9.49 -9.96
N TYR A 114 -18.15 -9.08 -10.03
CA TYR A 114 -18.64 -7.94 -9.26
C TYR A 114 -18.46 -8.15 -7.76
N PHE A 115 -18.80 -9.33 -7.23
CA PHE A 115 -18.63 -9.61 -5.80
C PHE A 115 -17.16 -9.65 -5.40
N LYS A 116 -16.29 -10.26 -6.23
CA LYS A 116 -14.84 -10.24 -6.02
C LYS A 116 -14.27 -8.80 -5.99
N ALA A 117 -14.73 -7.95 -6.91
CA ALA A 117 -14.36 -6.54 -6.96
C ALA A 117 -14.85 -5.78 -5.72
N LYS A 118 -16.10 -6.01 -5.29
CA LYS A 118 -16.66 -5.43 -4.07
C LYS A 118 -15.85 -5.78 -2.83
N THR A 119 -15.48 -7.06 -2.66
CA THR A 119 -14.61 -7.48 -1.56
C THR A 119 -13.25 -6.79 -1.62
N ALA A 120 -12.64 -6.72 -2.82
CA ALA A 120 -11.35 -6.06 -3.00
C ALA A 120 -11.38 -4.56 -2.69
N LEU A 121 -12.46 -3.84 -3.06
CA LEU A 121 -12.68 -2.46 -2.66
C LEU A 121 -12.76 -2.34 -1.13
N GLY A 122 -13.46 -3.24 -0.45
CA GLY A 122 -13.51 -3.27 1.01
C GLY A 122 -12.12 -3.36 1.65
N THR A 123 -11.30 -4.31 1.19
CA THR A 123 -9.92 -4.47 1.66
C THR A 123 -9.05 -3.25 1.32
N ALA A 124 -9.16 -2.71 0.11
CA ALA A 124 -8.39 -1.53 -0.30
C ALA A 124 -8.72 -0.29 0.56
N ASN A 125 -10.01 -0.05 0.86
CA ASN A 125 -10.43 1.03 1.76
C ASN A 125 -9.87 0.83 3.18
N GLN A 126 -9.79 -0.40 3.67
CA GLN A 126 -9.11 -0.69 4.94
C GLN A 126 -7.62 -0.31 4.88
N HIS A 127 -6.90 -0.73 3.83
CA HIS A 127 -5.48 -0.40 3.66
C HIS A 127 -5.25 1.11 3.56
N LEU A 128 -6.08 1.83 2.79
CA LEU A 128 -6.02 3.29 2.63
C LEU A 128 -6.22 4.03 3.96
N ARG A 129 -7.01 3.48 4.88
CA ARG A 129 -7.22 4.05 6.22
C ARG A 129 -6.10 3.72 7.19
N MET A 130 -5.59 2.49 7.12
CA MET A 130 -4.56 1.99 8.05
C MET A 130 -3.18 2.56 7.77
N TYR A 131 -2.81 2.69 6.50
CA TYR A 131 -1.49 3.11 6.08
C TYR A 131 -1.55 4.56 5.59
N MET A 132 -0.66 5.43 6.08
CA MET A 132 -0.62 6.89 5.84
C MET A 132 -1.70 7.74 6.53
N THR A 133 -2.36 7.26 7.59
CA THR A 133 -3.08 8.19 8.48
C THR A 133 -2.06 8.99 9.28
N ASP A 134 -1.77 10.21 8.83
CA ASP A 134 -1.02 11.20 9.60
C ASP A 134 -1.75 11.41 10.94
N LYS A 135 -1.17 10.89 12.02
CA LYS A 135 -1.40 11.31 13.39
C LYS A 135 -0.06 11.64 14.02
#